data_AF-M1EG31-F1
#
_entry.id   AF-M1EG31-F1
#
_cell.length_a   1.000
_cell.length_b   1.000
_cell.length_c   1.000
_cell.angle_alpha   90.00
_cell.angle_beta   90.00
_cell.angle_gamma   90.00
#
_symmetry.space_group_name_H-M   'P 1'
#
loop_
_entity.id
_entity.type
_entity.pdbx_description
1 polymer ?
#
loop_
_entity_poly.entity_id
_entity_poly.type
_entity_poly.pdbx_seq_one_letter_code
_entity_poly.pdbx_strand_id
1 'polypeptide(L)'
;AEEAVNEVKRQAMSELQKAVSDAERKAHELISTERAKMERALAEARRQASEDALTVVNQQEDSSESCWNCGRKASETCSGCNAARYCGAFCQHRDWE
;
A
#
# COMPACT_ATOMS: atom_id res chain seq x y z
N ALA A 1 -35.14 -43.08 38.15
CA ALA A 1 -35.31 -41.61 37.97
C ALA A 1 -33.96 -40.92 37.89
N GLU A 2 -33.07 -41.13 38.87
CA GLU A 2 -31.72 -40.54 38.90
C GLU A 2 -30.84 -40.90 37.70
N GLU A 3 -30.89 -42.15 37.23
CA GLU A 3 -30.14 -42.61 36.07
C GLU A 3 -30.55 -41.87 34.77
N ALA A 4 -31.84 -41.62 34.58
CA ALA A 4 -32.34 -40.85 33.43
C ALA A 4 -31.89 -39.38 33.48
N VAL A 5 -31.84 -38.78 34.68
CA VAL A 5 -31.33 -37.42 34.86
C VAL A 5 -29.84 -37.34 34.53
N ASN A 6 -29.05 -38.33 34.98
CA ASN A 6 -27.63 -38.41 34.68
C ASN A 6 -27.36 -38.59 33.18
N GLU A 7 -28.18 -39.37 32.48
CA GLU A 7 -28.05 -39.55 31.03
C GLU A 7 -28.39 -38.27 30.25
N VAL A 8 -29.45 -37.56 30.64
CA VAL A 8 -29.79 -36.25 30.05
C VAL A 8 -28.66 -35.24 30.28
N LYS A 9 -28.08 -35.21 31.49
CA LYS A 9 -26.94 -34.35 31.79
C LYS A 9 -25.73 -34.69 30.91
N ARG A 10 -25.42 -35.98 30.74
CA ARG A 10 -24.32 -36.45 29.88
C ARG A 10 -24.54 -36.02 28.44
N GLN A 11 -25.75 -36.18 27.91
CA GLN A 11 -26.11 -35.77 26.56
C GLN A 11 -25.97 -34.25 26.39
N ALA A 12 -26.49 -33.46 27.33
CA ALA A 12 -26.39 -31.99 27.29
C ALA A 12 -24.93 -31.51 27.32
N MET A 13 -24.06 -32.14 28.14
CA MET A 13 -22.64 -31.82 28.18
C MET A 13 -21.93 -32.15 26.85
N SER A 14 -22.28 -33.28 26.23
CA SER A 14 -21.72 -33.66 24.92
C SER A 14 -22.12 -32.69 23.82
N GLU A 15 -23.39 -32.29 23.77
CA GLU A 15 -23.87 -31.30 22.79
C GLU A 15 -23.22 -29.93 23.00
N LEU A 16 -23.05 -29.51 24.26
CA LEU A 16 -22.36 -28.26 24.58
C LEU A 16 -20.88 -28.31 24.14
N GLN A 17 -20.17 -29.39 24.45
CA GLN A 17 -18.77 -29.55 24.03
C GLN A 17 -18.62 -29.52 22.50
N LYS A 18 -19.54 -30.16 21.78
CA LYS A 18 -19.56 -30.12 20.32
C LYS A 18 -19.78 -28.70 19.81
N ALA A 19 -20.76 -27.99 20.34
CA ALA A 19 -21.04 -26.61 19.96
C ALA A 19 -19.86 -25.67 20.22
N VAL A 20 -19.17 -25.84 21.36
CA VAL A 20 -17.95 -25.07 21.69
C VAL A 20 -16.83 -25.38 20.70
N SER A 21 -16.55 -26.65 20.41
CA SER A 21 -15.51 -27.04 19.45
C SER A 21 -15.78 -26.50 18.04
N ASP A 22 -17.04 -26.53 17.59
CA ASP A 22 -17.43 -25.96 16.30
C ASP A 22 -17.29 -24.43 16.28
N ALA A 23 -17.65 -23.76 17.37
CA ALA A 23 -17.48 -22.32 17.52
C ALA A 23 -15.99 -21.93 17.52
N GLU A 24 -15.15 -22.67 18.24
CA GLU A 24 -13.70 -22.46 18.28
C GLU A 24 -13.09 -22.64 16.89
N ARG A 25 -13.41 -23.73 16.19
CA ARG A 25 -12.92 -23.96 14.82
C ARG A 25 -13.30 -22.82 13.89
N LYS A 26 -14.56 -22.39 13.92
CA LYS A 26 -15.03 -21.27 13.10
C LYS A 26 -14.32 -19.96 13.45
N ALA A 27 -14.06 -19.70 14.73
CA ALA A 27 -13.29 -18.53 15.16
C ALA A 27 -11.85 -18.57 14.63
N HIS A 28 -11.19 -19.72 14.67
CA HIS A 28 -9.84 -19.89 14.12
C HIS A 28 -9.81 -19.69 12.60
N GLU A 29 -10.81 -20.20 11.86
CA GLU A 29 -10.94 -19.98 10.42
C GLU A 29 -11.14 -18.49 10.09
N LEU A 30 -11.98 -17.78 10.85
CA LEU A 30 -12.18 -16.34 10.70
C LEU A 30 -10.89 -15.56 10.96
N ILE A 31 -10.17 -15.86 12.04
CA ILE A 31 -8.89 -15.21 12.35
C ILE A 31 -7.87 -15.45 11.24
N SER A 32 -7.75 -16.69 10.75
CA SER A 32 -6.84 -17.05 9.67
C SER A 32 -7.16 -16.30 8.38
N THR A 33 -8.44 -16.22 8.01
CA THR A 33 -8.88 -15.53 6.80
C THR A 33 -8.66 -14.01 6.88
N GLU A 34 -8.97 -13.39 8.01
CA GLU A 34 -8.73 -11.96 8.22
C GLU A 34 -7.22 -11.63 8.23
N ARG A 35 -6.40 -12.49 8.85
CA ARG A 35 -4.94 -12.35 8.80
C ARG A 35 -4.41 -12.42 7.36
N ALA A 36 -4.87 -13.39 6.58
CA ALA A 36 -4.46 -13.52 5.18
C ALA A 36 -4.89 -12.31 4.33
N LYS A 37 -6.09 -11.75 4.58
CA LYS A 37 -6.54 -10.52 3.92
C LYS A 37 -5.65 -9.33 4.31
N MET A 38 -5.34 -9.18 5.58
CA MET A 38 -4.47 -8.10 6.07
C MET A 38 -3.06 -8.20 5.48
N GLU A 39 -2.48 -9.40 5.43
CA GLU A 39 -1.15 -9.61 4.82
C GLU A 39 -1.14 -9.24 3.33
N ARG A 40 -2.20 -9.57 2.58
CA ARG A 40 -2.36 -9.14 1.18
C ARG A 40 -2.49 -7.63 1.05
N ALA A 41 -3.33 -6.99 1.87
CA ALA A 41 -3.51 -5.55 1.85
C ALA A 41 -2.20 -4.80 2.16
N LEU A 42 -1.41 -5.32 3.11
CA LEU A 42 -0.08 -4.77 3.41
C LEU A 42 0.91 -4.95 2.25
N ALA A 43 0.91 -6.11 1.59
CA ALA A 43 1.76 -6.34 0.42
C ALA A 43 1.41 -5.38 -0.73
N GLU A 44 0.12 -5.17 -0.97
CA GLU A 44 -0.37 -4.25 -2.00
C GLU A 44 -0.04 -2.79 -1.66
N ALA A 45 -0.25 -2.37 -0.42
CA ALA A 45 0.12 -1.03 0.03
C ALA A 45 1.63 -0.77 -0.11
N ARG A 46 2.47 -1.78 0.18
CA ARG A 46 3.93 -1.67 -0.03
C ARG A 46 4.29 -1.56 -1.50
N ARG A 47 3.64 -2.34 -2.37
CA ARG A 47 3.85 -2.26 -3.82
C ARG A 47 3.46 -0.87 -4.34
N GLN A 48 2.28 -0.38 -3.96
CA GLN A 48 1.82 0.95 -4.36
C GLN A 48 2.77 2.04 -3.89
N ALA A 49 3.21 2.00 -2.63
CA ALA A 49 4.18 2.97 -2.12
C ALA A 49 5.50 2.96 -2.91
N SER A 50 5.95 1.79 -3.37
CA SER A 50 7.13 1.67 -4.23
C SER A 50 6.89 2.25 -5.63
N GLU A 51 5.72 1.99 -6.22
CA GLU A 51 5.35 2.52 -7.53
C GLU A 51 5.20 4.04 -7.50
N ASP A 52 4.60 4.59 -6.44
CA ASP A 52 4.47 6.02 -6.22
C ASP A 52 5.84 6.69 -6.04
N ALA A 53 6.73 6.08 -5.23
CA ALA A 53 8.08 6.58 -5.06
C ALA A 53 8.87 6.60 -6.38
N LEU A 54 8.75 5.54 -7.19
CA LEU A 54 9.39 5.49 -8.51
C LEU A 54 8.82 6.56 -9.46
N THR A 55 7.50 6.78 -9.42
CA THR A 55 6.82 7.79 -10.22
C THR A 55 7.31 9.20 -9.86
N VAL A 56 7.48 9.50 -8.57
CA VAL A 56 8.03 10.79 -8.10
C VAL A 56 9.46 10.98 -8.59
N VAL A 57 10.32 9.95 -8.48
CA VAL A 57 11.71 10.01 -8.96
C VAL A 57 11.75 10.27 -10.46
N ASN A 58 10.97 9.54 -11.25
CA ASN A 58 10.95 9.69 -12.71
C ASN A 58 10.43 11.07 -13.14
N GLN A 59 9.42 11.63 -12.46
CA GLN A 59 8.96 13.00 -12.71
C GLN A 59 10.02 14.04 -12.33
N GLN A 60 10.77 13.80 -11.25
CA GLN A 60 11.85 14.69 -10.85
C GLN A 60 12.99 14.67 -11.88
N GLU A 61 13.35 13.51 -12.44
CA GLU A 61 14.35 13.42 -13.50
C GLU A 61 13.91 14.13 -14.79
N ASP A 62 12.67 13.91 -15.25
CA ASP A 62 12.14 14.54 -16.47
C ASP A 62 12.05 16.08 -16.35
N SER A 63 11.58 16.57 -15.20
CA SER A 63 11.56 18.00 -14.90
C SER A 63 12.98 18.58 -14.73
N SER A 64 13.93 17.77 -14.25
CA SER A 64 15.32 18.18 -14.14
C SER A 64 15.98 18.30 -15.51
N GLU A 65 15.62 17.49 -16.49
CA GLU A 65 16.21 17.54 -17.83
C GLU A 65 15.47 18.47 -18.79
N SER A 66 14.41 19.18 -18.36
CA SER A 66 13.57 19.99 -19.26
C SER A 66 13.82 21.50 -19.16
N CYS A 67 13.74 22.18 -20.31
CA CYS A 67 13.89 23.62 -20.45
C CYS A 67 12.67 24.33 -19.86
N TRP A 68 12.87 25.24 -18.90
CA TRP A 68 11.79 25.93 -18.20
C TRP A 68 10.91 26.77 -19.13
N ASN A 69 11.49 27.38 -20.17
CA ASN A 69 10.75 28.23 -21.11
C ASN A 69 9.95 27.43 -22.16
N CYS A 70 10.45 26.28 -22.65
CA CYS A 70 9.83 25.58 -23.79
C CYS A 70 9.60 24.08 -23.63
N GLY A 71 9.96 23.48 -22.49
CA GLY A 71 9.74 22.07 -22.17
C GLY A 71 10.62 21.07 -22.92
N ARG A 72 11.44 21.48 -23.91
CA ARG A 72 12.41 20.60 -24.58
C ARG A 72 13.60 20.27 -23.69
N LYS A 73 14.34 19.20 -23.98
CA LYS A 73 15.55 18.82 -23.22
C LYS A 73 16.51 20.01 -23.05
N ALA A 74 16.83 20.32 -21.80
CA ALA A 74 17.78 21.33 -21.40
C ALA A 74 19.22 20.83 -21.57
N SER A 75 20.12 21.75 -21.91
CA SER A 75 21.55 21.52 -22.09
C SER A 75 22.39 22.35 -21.13
N GLU A 76 21.81 23.39 -20.55
CA GLU A 76 22.50 24.37 -19.72
C GLU A 76 21.74 24.60 -18.41
N THR A 77 22.48 24.76 -17.33
CA THR A 77 21.93 25.16 -16.02
C THR A 77 22.23 26.64 -15.81
N CYS A 78 21.24 27.38 -15.32
CA CYS A 78 21.38 28.79 -15.01
C CYS A 78 22.52 29.03 -14.01
N SER A 79 23.53 29.82 -14.39
CA SER A 79 24.68 30.16 -13.54
C SER A 79 24.34 31.06 -12.35
N GLY A 80 23.21 31.78 -12.39
CA GLY A 80 22.77 32.66 -11.31
C GLY A 80 22.13 31.91 -10.15
N CYS A 81 21.21 30.99 -10.42
CA CYS A 81 20.44 30.26 -9.40
C CYS A 81 20.78 28.77 -9.27
N ASN A 82 21.51 28.19 -10.23
CA ASN A 82 21.84 26.76 -10.33
C ASN A 82 20.63 25.80 -10.25
N ALA A 83 19.40 26.31 -10.42
CA ALA A 83 18.16 25.56 -10.31
C ALA A 83 17.39 25.51 -11.64
N ALA A 84 17.26 26.66 -12.32
CA ALA A 84 16.58 26.73 -13.62
C ALA A 84 17.44 26.09 -14.72
N ARG A 85 16.79 25.35 -15.62
CA ARG A 85 17.44 24.69 -16.76
C ARG A 85 16.86 25.15 -18.08
N TYR A 86 17.71 25.27 -19.10
CA TYR A 86 17.33 25.75 -20.42
C TYR A 86 18.00 24.94 -21.53
N CYS A 87 17.37 24.86 -22.70
CA CYS A 87 17.94 24.26 -23.90
C CYS A 87 18.96 25.17 -24.62
N GLY A 88 19.29 26.31 -24.02
CA GLY A 88 20.24 27.30 -24.54
C GLY A 88 19.95 28.71 -24.05
N ALA A 89 20.95 29.58 -24.16
CA ALA A 89 20.88 31.00 -23.76
C ALA A 89 19.65 31.76 -24.30
N PHE A 90 19.16 31.46 -25.50
CA PHE A 90 17.97 32.11 -26.05
C PHE A 90 16.72 31.91 -25.18
N CYS A 91 16.47 30.67 -24.74
CA CYS A 91 15.32 30.36 -23.88
C CYS A 91 15.50 30.94 -22.48
N GLN A 92 16.74 31.00 -22.00
CA GLN A 92 17.07 31.61 -20.72
C GLN A 92 16.77 33.10 -20.69
N HIS A 93 17.19 33.86 -21.71
CA HIS A 93 16.91 35.31 -21.76
C HIS A 93 15.41 35.61 -21.89
N ARG A 94 14.67 34.82 -22.68
CA ARG A 94 13.22 34.98 -22.86
C ARG A 94 12.40 34.72 -21.59
N ASP A 95 12.86 33.84 -20.71
CA ASP A 95 12.21 33.55 -19.42
C ASP A 95 12.38 34.69 -18.40
N TRP A 96 13.43 35.50 -18.58
CA TRP A 96 13.76 36.64 -17.72
C TRP A 96 13.28 38.01 -18.22
N GLU A 97 12.76 38.09 -19.44
CA GLU A 97 12.08 39.28 -19.98
C GLU A 97 10.63 39.38 -19.49
#